data_AF-A0A1X1BBV8-F1
#
_entry.id   AF-A0A1X1BBV8-F1
#
_cell.length_a   1.000
_cell.length_b   1.000
_cell.length_c   1.000
_cell.angle_alpha   90.00
_cell.angle_beta   90.00
_cell.angle_gamma   90.00
#
_symmetry.space_group_name_H-M   'P 1'
#
loop_
_entity.id
_entity.type
_entity.pdbx_description
1 polymer ?
#
loop_
_entity_poly.entity_id
_entity_poly.type
_entity_poly.pdbx_seq_one_letter_code
_entity_poly.pdbx_strand_id
1 'polypeptide(L)'
;MRAAVTPEAESAIADIAQRYSLSQDAVFTMLVAVNNGGGTMAQFSIPELGGSGQWMRGGMTMVGNMFDNGLKARVDGLCRELSQLLATTTVFPPITTNAQGGFSSNNWWPADLGSPSSSGAQNDTRYAIFPNARRLAIQTGGVTRVYDTGDHRIGGVQQQQGGPSGSVNFTSQFGTFDVSSLSEIGAQSQASTHTPEPSYAPPPQTSQPLQAPAQQSSGAIGDADAIVAAIEALAGLHQRGILSDEEFSRKKAELLGRL
;
A
#
# COMPACT_ATOMS: atom_id res chain seq x y z
N MET A 1 -4.31 -2.45 12.28
CA MET A 1 -3.53 -1.34 12.86
C MET A 1 -4.22 -0.05 12.43
N ARG A 2 -4.69 0.78 13.37
CA ARG A 2 -5.44 2.02 13.05
C ARG A 2 -4.50 2.99 12.33
N ALA A 3 -4.94 3.57 11.21
CA ALA A 3 -4.20 4.66 10.58
C ALA A 3 -4.10 5.84 11.57
N ALA A 4 -2.94 6.50 11.62
CA ALA A 4 -2.73 7.66 12.49
C ALA A 4 -3.59 8.84 12.00
N VAL A 5 -4.79 8.97 12.54
CA VAL A 5 -5.61 10.19 12.47
C VAL A 5 -5.04 11.22 13.44
N THR A 6 -5.16 12.50 13.11
CA THR A 6 -4.77 13.57 14.02
C THR A 6 -5.63 13.54 15.30
N PRO A 7 -5.10 13.99 16.46
CA PRO A 7 -5.88 14.04 17.70
C PRO A 7 -7.17 14.85 17.57
N GLU A 8 -7.15 15.89 16.74
CA GLU A 8 -8.31 16.73 16.42
C GLU A 8 -9.35 15.93 15.64
N ALA A 9 -8.92 15.13 14.66
CA ALA A 9 -9.80 14.27 13.90
C ALA A 9 -10.35 13.12 14.74
N GLU A 10 -9.55 12.53 15.63
CA GLU A 10 -10.03 11.49 16.55
C GLU A 10 -11.11 12.03 17.50
N SER A 11 -10.93 13.25 18.01
CA SER A 11 -11.94 13.93 18.83
C SER A 11 -13.22 14.21 18.04
N ALA A 12 -13.10 14.67 16.80
CA ALA A 12 -14.25 14.90 15.92
C ALA A 12 -14.98 13.60 15.54
N ILE A 13 -14.24 12.51 15.28
CA ILE A 13 -14.81 11.18 15.02
C ILE A 13 -15.60 10.69 16.24
N ALA A 14 -15.06 10.88 17.46
CA ALA A 14 -15.73 10.49 18.68
C ALA A 14 -17.05 11.26 18.89
N ASP A 15 -17.06 12.57 18.64
CA ASP A 15 -18.27 13.39 18.70
C ASP A 15 -19.33 12.96 17.67
N ILE A 16 -18.92 12.76 16.42
CA ILE A 16 -19.81 12.30 15.35
C ILE A 16 -20.37 10.91 15.68
N ALA A 17 -19.55 10.00 16.18
CA ALA A 17 -19.98 8.66 16.61
C ALA A 17 -21.07 8.72 17.68
N GLN A 18 -20.93 9.61 18.68
CA GLN A 18 -21.96 9.80 19.70
C GLN A 18 -23.25 10.40 19.14
N ARG A 19 -23.16 11.39 18.24
CA ARG A 19 -24.36 12.04 17.65
C ARG A 19 -25.19 11.12 16.76
N TYR A 20 -24.52 10.24 16.01
CA TYR A 20 -25.19 9.29 15.12
C TYR A 20 -25.49 7.95 15.80
N SER A 21 -25.11 7.77 17.08
CA SER A 21 -25.22 6.52 17.82
C SER A 21 -24.56 5.34 17.09
N LEU A 22 -23.37 5.58 16.53
CA LEU A 22 -22.57 4.60 15.80
C LEU A 22 -21.28 4.29 16.56
N SER A 23 -20.66 3.16 16.26
CA SER A 23 -19.31 2.89 16.75
C SER A 23 -18.29 3.85 16.13
N GLN A 24 -17.21 4.16 16.88
CA GLN A 24 -16.10 4.96 16.33
C GLN A 24 -15.45 4.28 15.12
N ASP A 25 -15.44 2.94 15.09
CA ASP A 25 -14.91 2.16 13.98
C ASP A 25 -15.75 2.33 12.70
N ALA A 26 -17.08 2.33 12.82
CA ALA A 26 -17.98 2.62 11.71
C ALA A 26 -17.78 4.04 11.15
N VAL A 27 -17.69 5.04 12.03
CA VAL A 27 -17.47 6.43 11.61
C VAL A 27 -16.09 6.60 10.97
N PHE A 28 -15.05 5.97 11.52
CA PHE A 28 -13.71 5.96 10.94
C PHE A 28 -13.69 5.30 9.56
N THR A 29 -14.32 4.13 9.41
CA THR A 29 -14.46 3.44 8.13
C THR A 29 -15.19 4.31 7.10
N MET A 30 -16.23 5.02 7.53
CA MET A 30 -16.99 5.94 6.68
C MET A 30 -16.14 7.16 6.27
N LEU A 31 -15.35 7.71 7.19
CA LEU A 31 -14.44 8.81 6.92
C LEU A 31 -13.40 8.42 5.86
N VAL A 32 -12.83 7.22 5.97
CA VAL A 32 -11.90 6.66 4.98
C VAL A 32 -12.60 6.50 3.63
N ALA A 33 -13.83 5.99 3.60
CA ALA A 33 -14.61 5.86 2.37
C ALA A 33 -14.88 7.20 1.67
N VAL A 34 -15.25 8.24 2.44
CA VAL A 34 -15.48 9.60 1.92
C VAL A 34 -14.17 10.22 1.42
N ASN A 35 -13.07 10.01 2.14
CA ASN A 35 -11.73 10.45 1.73
C ASN A 35 -11.27 9.77 0.43
N ASN A 36 -11.57 8.48 0.25
CA ASN A 36 -11.25 7.74 -0.96
C ASN A 36 -12.02 8.28 -2.18
N GLY A 37 -13.29 8.68 -2.00
CA GLY A 37 -14.08 9.34 -3.05
C GLY A 37 -13.93 10.87 -3.10
N GLY A 38 -12.80 11.40 -2.59
CA GLY A 38 -12.40 12.80 -2.73
C GLY A 38 -13.29 13.80 -2.00
N GLY A 39 -14.07 13.35 -1.01
CA GLY A 39 -15.02 14.17 -0.26
C GLY A 39 -16.40 14.32 -0.93
N THR A 40 -16.61 13.77 -2.13
CA THR A 40 -17.87 13.87 -2.88
C THR A 40 -18.57 12.55 -3.13
N MET A 41 -17.88 11.44 -2.90
CA MET A 41 -18.43 10.09 -3.04
C MET A 41 -17.88 9.23 -1.89
N ALA A 42 -18.62 8.21 -1.48
CA ALA A 42 -18.14 7.19 -0.57
C ALA A 42 -18.73 5.84 -0.98
N GLN A 43 -17.93 4.78 -0.92
CA GLN A 43 -18.41 3.40 -0.97
C GLN A 43 -17.99 2.75 0.34
N PHE A 44 -18.94 2.16 1.04
CA PHE A 44 -18.71 1.62 2.37
C PHE A 44 -19.41 0.29 2.53
N SER A 45 -18.93 -0.53 3.46
CA SER A 45 -19.59 -1.74 3.90
C SER A 45 -19.55 -1.79 5.41
N ILE A 46 -20.61 -1.26 6.04
CA ILE A 46 -20.68 -1.06 7.49
C ILE A 46 -21.97 -1.73 7.98
N PRO A 47 -21.89 -2.81 8.79
CA PRO A 47 -23.06 -3.52 9.29
C PRO A 47 -24.05 -2.62 10.02
N GLU A 48 -23.54 -1.67 10.81
CA GLU A 48 -24.33 -0.70 11.57
C GLU A 48 -25.12 0.29 10.68
N LEU A 49 -24.69 0.48 9.43
CA LEU A 49 -25.34 1.35 8.44
C LEU A 49 -26.12 0.55 7.38
N GLY A 50 -26.48 -0.69 7.69
CA GLY A 50 -27.23 -1.56 6.78
C GLY A 50 -26.34 -2.27 5.75
N GLY A 51 -25.05 -2.44 6.03
CA GLY A 51 -24.10 -3.19 5.21
C GLY A 51 -23.46 -2.34 4.11
N SER A 52 -23.46 -2.87 2.89
CA SER A 52 -22.87 -2.20 1.73
C SER A 52 -23.73 -1.03 1.25
N GLY A 53 -23.08 0.09 0.98
CA GLY A 53 -23.74 1.30 0.49
C GLY A 53 -22.81 2.19 -0.31
N GLN A 54 -23.43 3.11 -1.05
CA GLN A 54 -22.75 4.15 -1.80
C GLN A 54 -23.41 5.49 -1.49
N TRP A 55 -22.60 6.50 -1.24
CA TRP A 55 -23.04 7.86 -1.06
C TRP A 55 -22.42 8.77 -2.12
N MET A 56 -23.19 9.74 -2.60
CA MET A 56 -22.74 10.80 -3.50
C MET A 56 -23.28 12.14 -3.04
N ARG A 57 -22.41 13.14 -2.95
CA ARG A 57 -22.77 14.50 -2.50
C ARG A 57 -23.75 15.14 -3.49
N GLY A 58 -24.96 15.43 -3.02
CA GLY A 58 -26.04 15.98 -3.87
C GLY A 58 -26.63 14.97 -4.85
N GLY A 59 -26.25 13.70 -4.75
CA GLY A 59 -26.71 12.61 -5.59
C GLY A 59 -27.52 11.58 -4.81
N MET A 60 -27.48 10.32 -5.28
CA MET A 60 -28.24 9.22 -4.71
C MET A 60 -27.44 8.54 -3.60
N THR A 61 -28.05 8.40 -2.42
CA THR A 61 -27.52 7.57 -1.33
C THR A 61 -28.15 6.18 -1.42
N MET A 62 -27.34 5.16 -1.66
CA MET A 62 -27.72 3.76 -1.61
C MET A 62 -27.21 3.13 -0.31
N VAL A 63 -28.10 2.44 0.39
CA VAL A 63 -27.81 1.66 1.60
C VAL A 63 -28.39 0.26 1.38
N GLY A 64 -27.86 -0.76 2.05
CA GLY A 64 -28.26 -2.14 1.81
C GLY A 64 -29.76 -2.39 1.99
N ASN A 65 -30.42 -1.64 2.88
CA ASN A 65 -31.88 -1.64 2.96
C ASN A 65 -32.49 -0.49 2.13
N MET A 66 -32.75 -0.75 0.84
CA MET A 66 -33.14 0.29 -0.14
C MET A 66 -34.43 1.06 0.23
N PHE A 67 -35.32 0.46 1.01
CA PHE A 67 -36.60 1.06 1.41
C PHE A 67 -36.51 1.92 2.67
N ASP A 68 -35.37 1.90 3.36
CA ASP A 68 -35.17 2.62 4.61
C ASP A 68 -34.72 4.06 4.35
N ASN A 69 -35.70 4.93 4.10
CA ASN A 69 -35.47 6.35 3.82
C ASN A 69 -34.86 7.10 5.02
N GLY A 70 -35.16 6.65 6.24
CA GLY A 70 -34.54 7.20 7.45
C GLY A 70 -33.04 6.89 7.52
N LEU A 71 -32.66 5.65 7.19
CA LEU A 71 -31.26 5.25 7.12
C LEU A 71 -30.51 6.02 6.02
N LYS A 72 -31.10 6.19 4.83
CA LYS A 72 -30.52 6.98 3.74
C LYS A 72 -30.24 8.42 4.17
N ALA A 73 -31.19 9.06 4.86
CA ALA A 73 -31.01 10.42 5.37
C ALA A 73 -29.91 10.51 6.44
N ARG A 74 -29.82 9.53 7.34
CA ARG A 74 -28.73 9.45 8.33
C ARG A 74 -27.36 9.30 7.67
N VAL A 75 -27.23 8.39 6.71
CA VAL A 75 -25.98 8.17 5.96
C VAL A 75 -25.58 9.43 5.19
N ASP A 76 -26.54 10.10 4.54
CA ASP A 76 -26.26 11.35 3.84
C ASP A 76 -25.77 12.46 4.78
N GLY A 77 -26.42 12.63 5.93
CA GLY A 77 -26.00 13.59 6.96
C GLY A 77 -24.60 13.30 7.48
N LEU A 78 -24.33 12.04 7.82
CA LEU A 78 -23.03 11.58 8.29
C LEU A 78 -21.93 11.89 7.25
N CYS A 79 -22.13 11.50 6.00
CA CYS A 79 -21.15 11.73 4.94
C CYS A 79 -20.91 13.22 4.66
N ARG A 80 -21.95 14.05 4.74
CA ARG A 80 -21.82 15.51 4.59
C ARG A 80 -20.95 16.11 5.69
N GLU A 81 -21.16 15.70 6.93
CA GLU A 81 -20.35 16.15 8.05
C GLU A 81 -18.90 15.67 7.94
N LEU A 82 -18.68 14.40 7.59
CA LEU A 82 -17.32 13.86 7.40
C LEU A 82 -16.61 14.53 6.21
N SER A 83 -17.33 14.82 5.14
CA SER A 83 -16.84 15.60 3.99
C SER A 83 -16.45 17.03 4.41
N GLN A 84 -17.26 17.68 5.25
CA GLN A 84 -16.94 18.99 5.79
C GLN A 84 -15.74 18.93 6.74
N LEU A 85 -15.64 17.91 7.59
CA LEU A 85 -14.51 17.67 8.47
C LEU A 85 -13.22 17.50 7.67
N LEU A 86 -13.24 16.72 6.58
CA LEU A 86 -12.10 16.57 5.67
C LEU A 86 -11.71 17.89 4.98
N ALA A 87 -12.68 18.78 4.74
CA ALA A 87 -12.43 20.07 4.11
C ALA A 87 -11.91 21.14 5.09
N THR A 88 -12.28 21.07 6.37
CA THR A 88 -11.93 22.08 7.39
C THR A 88 -10.80 21.66 8.32
N THR A 89 -10.61 20.36 8.51
CA THR A 89 -9.69 19.78 9.50
C THR A 89 -8.73 18.85 8.79
N THR A 90 -7.45 18.95 9.12
CA THR A 90 -6.45 18.03 8.62
C THR A 90 -6.59 16.69 9.31
N VAL A 91 -7.36 15.79 8.70
CA VAL A 91 -7.72 14.48 9.27
C VAL A 91 -6.52 13.53 9.32
N PHE A 92 -5.67 13.60 8.29
CA PHE A 92 -4.44 12.84 8.21
C PHE A 92 -3.28 13.82 8.37
N PRO A 93 -2.37 13.61 9.33
CA PRO A 93 -1.29 14.57 9.57
C PRO A 93 -0.52 14.79 8.27
N PRO A 94 -0.28 16.05 7.87
CA PRO A 94 0.66 16.32 6.81
C PRO A 94 2.02 15.92 7.36
N ILE A 95 2.75 15.09 6.62
CA ILE A 95 4.19 14.95 6.85
C ILE A 95 4.77 16.35 6.77
N THR A 96 5.21 16.89 7.91
CA THR A 96 5.71 18.25 8.04
C THR A 96 7.04 18.36 7.29
N THR A 97 7.00 18.81 6.05
CA THR A 97 8.15 19.41 5.39
C THR A 97 7.83 20.87 5.15
N ASN A 98 8.52 21.74 5.88
CA ASN A 98 8.46 23.19 5.74
C ASN A 98 8.67 23.59 4.27
N ALA A 99 7.61 23.96 3.55
CA ALA A 99 7.74 24.71 2.31
C ALA A 99 6.48 25.51 2.02
N GLN A 100 6.69 26.81 1.86
CA GLN A 100 5.74 27.86 1.61
C GLN A 100 5.32 27.85 0.13
N GLY A 101 4.03 27.66 -0.16
CA GLY A 101 3.50 27.80 -1.52
C GLY A 101 2.21 27.00 -1.74
N GLY A 102 1.07 27.66 -1.70
CA GLY A 102 -0.24 27.02 -1.86
C GLY A 102 -0.53 26.56 -3.28
N PHE A 103 -1.24 25.43 -3.40
CA PHE A 103 -2.44 25.21 -4.22
C PHE A 103 -3.16 24.00 -3.61
N SER A 104 -4.16 24.26 -2.78
CA SER A 104 -4.99 23.23 -2.14
C SER A 104 -5.89 22.58 -3.18
N SER A 105 -5.47 21.44 -3.71
CA SER A 105 -6.39 20.39 -4.15
C SER A 105 -6.16 19.19 -3.26
N ASN A 106 -7.27 18.55 -2.88
CA ASN A 106 -7.41 17.40 -1.99
C ASN A 106 -6.65 16.14 -2.49
N ASN A 107 -5.38 16.30 -2.82
CA ASN A 107 -4.52 15.26 -3.39
C ASN A 107 -4.10 14.34 -2.27
N TRP A 108 -4.30 13.05 -2.53
CA TRP A 108 -3.98 11.97 -1.61
C TRP A 108 -2.49 11.62 -1.58
N TRP A 109 -1.68 12.29 -2.40
CA TRP A 109 -0.24 12.15 -2.49
C TRP A 109 0.48 13.38 -1.91
N PRO A 110 1.74 13.26 -1.47
CA PRO A 110 2.48 14.38 -0.90
C PRO A 110 2.59 15.57 -1.84
N ALA A 111 2.36 16.77 -1.33
CA ALA A 111 2.41 18.01 -2.13
C ALA A 111 3.78 18.27 -2.77
N ASP A 112 4.86 17.77 -2.17
CA ASP A 112 6.23 17.84 -2.70
C ASP A 112 6.38 17.20 -4.10
N LEU A 113 5.54 16.21 -4.41
CA LEU A 113 5.56 15.54 -5.70
C LEU A 113 5.04 16.41 -6.85
N GLY A 114 4.28 17.47 -6.54
CA GLY A 114 3.67 18.37 -7.51
C GLY A 114 2.52 17.73 -8.28
N SER A 115 2.45 18.01 -9.59
CA SER A 115 1.41 17.53 -10.49
C SER A 115 1.81 16.21 -11.16
N PRO A 116 0.97 15.17 -11.10
CA PRO A 116 1.26 13.90 -11.76
C PRO A 116 1.14 14.04 -13.28
N SER A 117 1.95 13.30 -14.02
CA SER A 117 1.76 13.17 -15.47
C SER A 117 0.62 12.23 -15.83
N SER A 118 0.31 11.28 -14.95
CA SER A 118 -0.79 10.34 -15.10
C SER A 118 -1.23 9.81 -13.73
N SER A 119 -2.53 9.64 -13.56
CA SER A 119 -3.13 9.11 -12.33
C SER A 119 -4.38 8.30 -12.66
N GLY A 120 -4.65 7.25 -11.88
CA GLY A 120 -5.83 6.41 -12.05
C GLY A 120 -6.27 5.75 -10.75
N ALA A 121 -7.51 5.27 -10.70
CA ALA A 121 -8.09 4.58 -9.54
C ALA A 121 -8.95 3.39 -9.98
N GLN A 122 -8.77 2.23 -9.35
CA GLN A 122 -9.55 1.02 -9.58
C GLN A 122 -9.49 0.09 -8.35
N ASN A 123 -10.61 -0.54 -7.97
CA ASN A 123 -10.68 -1.54 -6.89
C ASN A 123 -9.98 -1.09 -5.59
N ASP A 124 -10.33 0.11 -5.09
CA ASP A 124 -9.76 0.73 -3.88
C ASP A 124 -8.24 1.01 -3.92
N THR A 125 -7.62 0.86 -5.09
CA THR A 125 -6.23 1.20 -5.36
C THR A 125 -6.16 2.38 -6.33
N ARG A 126 -5.37 3.40 -5.98
CA ARG A 126 -5.11 4.55 -6.84
C ARG A 126 -3.62 4.78 -6.97
N TYR A 127 -3.19 5.22 -8.16
CA TYR A 127 -1.79 5.52 -8.45
C TYR A 127 -1.67 6.93 -9.04
N ALA A 128 -0.51 7.55 -8.82
CA ALA A 128 -0.13 8.83 -9.41
C ALA A 128 1.36 8.80 -9.76
N ILE A 129 1.70 9.11 -11.00
CA ILE A 129 3.05 9.05 -11.57
C ILE A 129 3.62 10.45 -11.67
N PHE A 130 4.83 10.66 -11.16
CA PHE A 130 5.54 11.94 -11.15
C PHE A 130 6.90 11.79 -11.81
N PRO A 131 6.98 11.89 -13.15
CA PRO A 131 8.24 11.70 -13.89
C PRO A 131 9.29 12.74 -13.53
N ASN A 132 8.86 13.98 -13.27
CA ASN A 132 9.75 15.09 -12.90
C ASN A 132 10.43 14.84 -11.54
N ALA A 133 9.70 14.25 -10.59
CA ALA A 133 10.23 13.91 -9.28
C ALA A 133 10.85 12.51 -9.22
N ARG A 134 10.67 11.68 -10.27
CA ARG A 134 10.98 10.24 -10.27
C ARG A 134 10.29 9.50 -9.13
N ARG A 135 8.98 9.76 -9.00
CA ARG A 135 8.17 9.21 -7.91
C ARG A 135 6.91 8.57 -8.45
N LEU A 136 6.47 7.54 -7.74
CA LEU A 136 5.19 6.89 -7.93
C LEU A 136 4.48 6.86 -6.58
N ALA A 137 3.33 7.50 -6.46
CA ALA A 137 2.48 7.33 -5.29
C ALA A 137 1.45 6.24 -5.60
N ILE A 138 1.26 5.31 -4.68
CA ILE A 138 0.16 4.33 -4.71
C ILE A 138 -0.57 4.43 -3.38
N GLN A 139 -1.89 4.49 -3.43
CA GLN A 139 -2.72 4.34 -2.26
C GLN A 139 -3.62 3.13 -2.39
N THR A 140 -3.55 2.24 -1.40
CA THR A 140 -4.39 1.06 -1.29
C THR A 140 -5.07 1.06 0.07
N GLY A 141 -6.41 0.95 0.09
CA GLY A 141 -7.17 0.94 1.34
C GLY A 141 -6.97 2.21 2.18
N GLY A 142 -6.79 3.37 1.54
CA GLY A 142 -6.56 4.65 2.21
C GLY A 142 -5.13 4.92 2.66
N VAL A 143 -4.20 3.96 2.55
CA VAL A 143 -2.79 4.14 2.93
C VAL A 143 -1.94 4.53 1.73
N THR A 144 -1.44 5.77 1.71
CA THR A 144 -0.55 6.26 0.65
C THR A 144 0.89 5.85 0.91
N ARG A 145 1.50 5.21 -0.09
CA ARG A 145 2.93 4.89 -0.14
C ARG A 145 3.55 5.55 -1.35
N VAL A 146 4.76 6.07 -1.18
CA VAL A 146 5.51 6.71 -2.26
C VAL A 146 6.72 5.86 -2.57
N TYR A 147 6.99 5.66 -3.84
CA TYR A 147 8.07 4.82 -4.33
C TYR A 147 9.01 5.64 -5.20
N ASP A 148 10.30 5.34 -5.10
CA ASP A 148 11.31 5.82 -6.03
C ASP A 148 11.21 5.03 -7.34
N THR A 149 10.94 5.71 -8.45
CA THR A 149 10.87 5.06 -9.77
C THR A 149 12.24 4.92 -10.43
N GLY A 150 13.29 5.46 -9.82
CA GLY A 150 14.65 5.49 -10.38
C GLY A 150 14.66 6.10 -11.77
N ASP A 151 15.19 5.35 -12.73
CA ASP A 151 15.19 5.73 -14.15
C ASP A 151 13.98 5.22 -14.93
N HIS A 152 13.04 4.50 -14.30
CA HIS A 152 11.83 4.01 -14.97
C HIS A 152 10.93 5.17 -15.37
N ARG A 153 10.78 5.38 -16.68
CA ARG A 153 9.77 6.29 -17.24
C ARG A 153 8.52 5.48 -17.53
N ILE A 154 7.53 5.60 -16.66
CA ILE A 154 6.28 4.86 -16.76
C ILE A 154 5.44 5.44 -17.90
N GLY A 155 5.22 4.66 -18.95
CA GLY A 155 4.43 5.03 -20.13
C GLY A 155 3.10 4.30 -20.24
N GLY A 156 2.91 3.22 -19.47
CA GLY A 156 1.68 2.43 -19.47
C GLY A 156 1.39 1.86 -18.09
N VAL A 157 0.10 1.71 -17.77
CA VAL A 157 -0.36 1.13 -16.52
C VAL A 157 -1.43 0.10 -16.82
N GLN A 158 -1.28 -1.10 -16.26
CA GLN A 158 -2.19 -2.21 -16.47
C GLN A 158 -2.61 -2.78 -15.11
N GLN A 159 -3.88 -2.63 -14.78
CA GLN A 159 -4.47 -3.17 -13.56
C GLN A 159 -5.15 -4.50 -13.88
N GLN A 160 -4.76 -5.57 -13.18
CA GLN A 160 -5.34 -6.90 -13.41
C GLN A 160 -6.72 -7.00 -12.75
N GLN A 161 -7.74 -7.30 -13.55
CA GLN A 161 -9.14 -7.38 -13.11
C GLN A 161 -9.49 -8.73 -12.40
N GLY A 162 -8.51 -9.54 -12.00
CA GLY A 162 -8.79 -10.93 -11.57
C GLY A 162 -7.74 -11.63 -10.69
N GLY A 163 -6.95 -10.89 -9.91
CA GLY A 163 -5.97 -11.45 -8.96
C GLY A 163 -6.27 -11.09 -7.49
N PRO A 164 -5.62 -11.75 -6.51
CA PRO A 164 -5.75 -11.38 -5.10
C PRO A 164 -5.18 -9.97 -4.90
N SER A 165 -6.06 -9.03 -4.60
CA SER A 165 -5.77 -7.64 -4.20
C SER A 165 -5.06 -6.78 -5.26
N GLY A 166 -5.78 -6.34 -6.29
CA GLY A 166 -5.55 -5.04 -6.95
C GLY A 166 -4.11 -4.73 -7.41
N SER A 167 -3.36 -5.73 -7.88
CA SER A 167 -1.99 -5.52 -8.34
C SER A 167 -1.95 -4.64 -9.60
N VAL A 168 -1.09 -3.62 -9.55
CA VAL A 168 -0.89 -2.65 -10.62
C VAL A 168 0.46 -2.91 -11.26
N ASN A 169 0.46 -3.34 -12.52
CA ASN A 169 1.68 -3.48 -13.29
C ASN A 169 1.95 -2.20 -14.09
N PHE A 170 3.20 -1.78 -14.09
CA PHE A 170 3.67 -0.57 -14.77
C PHE A 170 4.59 -0.95 -15.91
N THR A 171 4.48 -0.25 -17.03
CA THR A 171 5.36 -0.45 -18.18
C THR A 171 6.30 0.73 -18.31
N SER A 172 7.61 0.45 -18.33
CA SER A 172 8.68 1.41 -18.57
C SER A 172 9.46 1.09 -19.85
N GLN A 173 10.47 1.90 -20.16
CA GLN A 173 11.42 1.62 -21.24
C GLN A 173 12.23 0.34 -21.02
N PHE A 174 12.28 -0.18 -19.80
CA PHE A 174 12.97 -1.43 -19.43
C PHE A 174 12.04 -2.64 -19.40
N GLY A 175 10.77 -2.46 -19.75
CA GLY A 175 9.74 -3.50 -19.72
C GLY A 175 8.72 -3.30 -18.59
N THR A 176 7.91 -4.32 -18.36
CA THR A 176 6.87 -4.34 -17.34
C THR A 176 7.47 -4.70 -15.98
N PHE A 177 7.07 -3.97 -14.95
CA PHE A 177 7.49 -4.20 -13.58
C PHE A 177 6.31 -4.03 -12.61
N ASP A 178 6.47 -4.57 -11.40
CA ASP A 178 5.49 -4.48 -10.32
C ASP A 178 5.94 -3.45 -9.28
N VAL A 179 5.02 -2.90 -8.49
CA VAL A 179 5.39 -1.97 -7.40
C VAL A 179 6.38 -2.59 -6.41
N SER A 180 6.33 -3.90 -6.20
CA SER A 180 7.25 -4.63 -5.31
C SER A 180 8.71 -4.55 -5.73
N SER A 181 9.02 -4.20 -6.98
CA SER A 181 10.41 -3.98 -7.42
C SER A 181 10.92 -2.56 -7.14
N LEU A 182 10.07 -1.65 -6.66
CA LEU A 182 10.44 -0.28 -6.33
C LEU A 182 10.78 -0.14 -4.85
N SER A 183 11.65 0.82 -4.55
CA SER A 183 11.98 1.20 -3.18
C SER A 183 10.96 2.19 -2.63
N GLU A 184 10.33 1.88 -1.50
CA GLU A 184 9.40 2.77 -0.81
C GLU A 184 10.17 3.91 -0.10
N ILE A 185 9.83 5.15 -0.44
CA ILE A 185 10.33 6.37 0.20
C ILE A 185 9.28 6.79 1.24
N GLY A 186 9.52 6.49 2.52
CA GLY A 186 8.62 6.88 3.61
C GLY A 186 8.41 5.83 4.70
N ALA A 187 8.74 4.56 4.46
CA ALA A 187 9.17 3.69 5.56
C ALA A 187 10.48 4.30 6.06
N GLN A 188 10.52 4.81 7.29
CA GLN A 188 11.68 5.47 7.87
C GLN A 188 12.97 4.89 7.32
N SER A 189 13.62 5.64 6.44
CA SER A 189 15.05 5.54 6.29
C SER A 189 15.58 5.85 7.69
N GLN A 190 15.82 4.83 8.51
CA GLN A 190 17.05 4.83 9.27
C GLN A 190 18.12 4.91 8.19
N ALA A 191 18.42 6.15 7.81
CA ALA A 191 19.71 6.50 7.30
C ALA A 191 20.68 5.78 8.24
N SER A 192 21.44 4.84 7.70
CA SER A 192 22.71 4.47 8.27
C SER A 192 23.51 5.77 8.32
N THR A 193 23.33 6.55 9.38
CA THR A 193 24.26 7.58 9.79
C THR A 193 25.54 6.83 10.09
N HIS A 194 26.39 6.74 9.07
CA HIS A 194 27.81 6.51 9.22
C HIS A 194 28.31 7.58 10.21
N THR A 195 28.29 7.20 11.48
CA THR A 195 28.84 7.97 12.58
C THR A 195 30.32 7.61 12.59
N PRO A 196 31.26 8.56 12.42
CA PRO A 196 32.68 8.26 12.52
C PRO A 196 32.97 7.76 13.93
N GLU A 197 33.40 6.50 14.01
CA GLU A 197 33.71 5.80 15.25
C GLU A 197 34.86 6.51 15.99
N PRO A 198 34.71 6.84 17.28
CA PRO A 198 35.80 7.39 18.07
C PRO A 198 36.85 6.30 18.32
N SER A 199 38.09 6.64 17.95
CA SER A 199 39.30 5.86 18.19
C SER A 199 39.43 5.50 19.68
N TYR A 200 39.43 4.21 19.98
CA TYR A 200 39.93 3.68 21.26
C TYR A 200 41.14 2.79 21.00
N ALA A 201 42.24 3.16 21.64
CA ALA A 201 43.54 2.49 21.59
C ALA A 201 43.50 1.08 22.23
N PRO A 202 44.38 0.15 21.80
CA PRO A 202 44.38 -1.24 22.27
C PRO A 202 45.21 -1.43 23.56
N PRO A 203 44.83 -2.37 24.45
CA PRO A 203 45.77 -3.01 25.38
C PRO A 203 46.34 -4.32 24.79
N PRO A 204 47.47 -4.83 25.33
CA PRO A 204 48.45 -5.61 24.56
C PRO A 204 48.13 -7.09 24.42
N GLN A 205 48.65 -7.64 23.32
CA GLN A 205 48.63 -9.04 22.94
C GLN A 205 49.45 -9.92 23.90
N THR A 206 48.86 -11.02 24.36
CA THR A 206 49.62 -12.25 24.63
C THR A 206 49.31 -13.27 23.52
N SER A 207 50.40 -13.72 22.91
CA SER A 207 50.55 -14.52 21.71
C SER A 207 50.23 -16.01 21.87
N GLN A 208 49.63 -16.61 20.83
CA GLN A 208 49.92 -17.92 20.17
C GLN A 208 48.63 -18.69 19.76
N PRO A 209 48.66 -19.54 18.72
CA PRO A 209 49.15 -19.34 17.34
C PRO A 209 48.04 -19.61 16.28
N LEU A 210 48.34 -19.25 15.02
CA LEU A 210 47.47 -19.32 13.83
C LEU A 210 46.69 -20.64 13.66
N GLN A 211 45.37 -20.53 13.45
CA GLN A 211 44.59 -21.43 12.60
C GLN A 211 43.75 -20.59 11.63
N ALA A 212 43.77 -20.98 10.35
CA ALA A 212 43.06 -20.32 9.26
C ALA A 212 41.54 -20.27 9.51
N PRO A 213 40.79 -19.29 8.96
CA PRO A 213 39.35 -19.27 9.08
C PRO A 213 38.74 -20.39 8.24
N ALA A 214 38.22 -21.42 8.91
CA ALA A 214 37.27 -22.34 8.32
C ALA A 214 35.95 -21.59 8.13
N GLN A 215 35.56 -21.44 6.87
CA GLN A 215 34.21 -21.08 6.43
C GLN A 215 33.18 -21.99 7.11
N GLN A 216 32.39 -21.44 8.03
CA GLN A 216 31.20 -22.10 8.53
C GLN A 216 30.02 -21.78 7.62
N SER A 217 29.81 -22.67 6.67
CA SER A 217 28.58 -22.80 5.89
C SER A 217 27.44 -23.15 6.84
N SER A 218 26.43 -22.30 6.92
CA SER A 218 25.10 -22.66 7.44
C SER A 218 24.05 -22.21 6.44
N GLY A 219 24.15 -22.76 5.23
CA GLY A 219 23.15 -22.70 4.18
C GLY A 219 22.91 -24.12 3.70
N ALA A 220 21.94 -24.81 4.30
CA ALA A 220 21.55 -26.14 3.87
C ALA A 220 20.10 -26.52 4.25
N ILE A 221 19.39 -25.71 5.03
CA ILE A 221 18.01 -26.04 5.46
C ILE A 221 16.96 -25.29 4.60
N GLY A 222 17.37 -24.29 3.80
CA GLY A 222 16.48 -23.56 2.90
C GLY A 222 16.38 -24.11 1.47
N ASP A 223 17.44 -24.78 0.97
CA ASP A 223 17.48 -25.26 -0.41
C ASP A 223 16.59 -26.48 -0.63
N ALA A 224 16.53 -27.41 0.33
CA ALA A 224 15.72 -28.62 0.18
C ALA A 224 14.21 -28.32 0.11
N ASP A 225 13.73 -27.41 0.96
CA ASP A 225 12.33 -27.00 0.98
C ASP A 225 11.96 -26.17 -0.27
N ALA A 226 12.87 -25.30 -0.71
CA ALA A 226 12.71 -24.55 -1.96
C ALA A 226 12.70 -25.46 -3.21
N ILE A 227 13.50 -26.53 -3.20
CA ILE A 227 13.53 -27.53 -4.28
C ILE A 227 12.21 -28.33 -4.31
N VAL A 228 11.67 -28.70 -3.15
CA VAL A 228 10.37 -29.39 -3.06
C VAL A 228 9.23 -28.49 -3.55
N ALA A 229 9.19 -27.23 -3.13
CA ALA A 229 8.20 -26.26 -3.61
C ALA A 229 8.30 -26.02 -5.13
N ALA A 230 9.52 -26.01 -5.68
CA ALA A 230 9.74 -25.88 -7.13
C ALA A 230 9.21 -27.10 -7.90
N ILE A 231 9.32 -28.32 -7.34
CA ILE A 231 8.78 -29.54 -7.97
C ILE A 231 7.24 -29.52 -7.98
N GLU A 232 6.59 -29.03 -6.92
CA GLU A 232 5.12 -28.87 -6.87
C GLU A 232 4.61 -27.83 -7.86
N ALA A 233 5.30 -26.70 -7.99
CA ALA A 233 4.98 -25.69 -9.01
C ALA A 233 5.11 -26.25 -10.43
N LEU A 234 6.13 -27.09 -10.68
CA LEU A 234 6.33 -27.75 -11.98
C LEU A 234 5.22 -28.75 -12.30
N ALA A 235 4.73 -29.49 -11.31
CA ALA A 235 3.59 -30.41 -11.46
C ALA A 235 2.30 -29.64 -11.78
N GLY A 236 2.07 -28.49 -11.14
CA GLY A 236 0.94 -27.62 -11.45
C GLY A 236 0.97 -27.06 -12.88
N LEU A 237 2.15 -26.75 -13.41
CA LEU A 237 2.33 -26.28 -14.79
C LEU A 237 2.11 -27.40 -15.83
N HIS A 238 2.56 -28.63 -15.55
CA HIS A 238 2.33 -29.81 -16.39
C HIS A 238 0.84 -30.19 -16.45
N GLN A 239 0.16 -30.21 -15.30
CA GLN A 239 -1.28 -30.51 -15.23
C GLN A 239 -2.15 -29.48 -15.98
N ARG A 240 -1.64 -28.25 -16.13
CA ARG A 240 -2.28 -27.19 -16.93
C ARG A 240 -1.96 -27.26 -18.42
N GLY A 241 -1.18 -28.25 -18.84
CA GLY A 241 -0.77 -28.46 -20.24
C GLY A 241 0.22 -27.41 -20.76
N ILE A 242 0.88 -26.68 -19.87
CA ILE A 242 1.83 -25.60 -20.22
C ILE A 242 3.22 -26.17 -20.50
N LEU A 243 3.56 -27.29 -19.86
CA LEU A 243 4.77 -28.08 -20.11
C LEU A 243 4.40 -29.42 -20.73
N SER A 244 5.28 -29.94 -21.59
CA SER A 244 5.18 -31.31 -22.11
C SER A 244 5.72 -32.32 -21.08
N ASP A 245 5.27 -33.57 -21.13
CA ASP A 245 5.72 -34.65 -20.23
C ASP A 245 7.26 -34.83 -20.21
N GLU A 246 7.91 -34.63 -21.35
CA GLU A 246 9.36 -34.75 -21.50
C GLU A 246 10.10 -33.60 -20.80
N GLU A 247 9.56 -32.39 -20.86
CA GLU A 247 10.13 -31.19 -20.22
C GLU A 247 9.97 -31.24 -18.70
N PHE A 248 8.80 -31.71 -18.24
CA PHE A 248 8.52 -31.95 -16.83
C PHE A 248 9.49 -32.99 -16.24
N SER A 249 9.63 -34.13 -16.92
CA SER A 249 10.48 -35.23 -16.44
C SER A 249 11.96 -34.83 -16.36
N ARG A 250 12.47 -34.10 -17.37
CA ARG A 250 13.85 -33.61 -17.39
C ARG A 250 14.11 -32.62 -16.25
N LYS A 251 13.21 -31.68 -16.00
CA LYS A 251 13.41 -30.63 -14.99
C LYS A 251 13.19 -31.16 -13.57
N LYS A 252 12.28 -32.10 -13.38
CA LYS A 252 12.10 -32.83 -12.12
C LYS A 252 13.37 -33.62 -11.74
N ALA A 253 13.99 -34.31 -12.69
CA ALA A 253 15.23 -35.06 -12.45
C ALA A 253 16.41 -34.13 -12.09
N GLU A 254 16.52 -32.97 -12.73
CA GLU A 254 17.51 -31.94 -12.41
C GLU A 254 17.33 -31.40 -10.98
N LEU A 255 16.08 -31.13 -10.57
CA LEU A 255 15.77 -30.61 -9.25
C LEU A 255 15.98 -31.66 -8.14
N LEU A 256 15.59 -32.92 -8.38
CA LEU A 256 15.88 -34.01 -7.44
C LEU A 256 17.38 -34.27 -7.26
N GLY A 257 18.19 -34.08 -8.32
CA GLY A 257 19.64 -34.26 -8.24
C GLY A 257 20.39 -33.14 -7.51
N ARG A 258 19.69 -32.04 -7.17
CA ARG A 258 20.23 -30.92 -6.39
C ARG A 258 19.86 -31.00 -4.91
N LEU A 259 19.04 -31.99 -4.54
CA LEU A 259 18.73 -32.40 -3.18
C LEU A 259 19.81 -33.36 -2.66
#